data_AF-A0A920GFP6-F1
#
_entry.id   AF-A0A920GFP6-F1
#
_cell.length_a   1.000
_cell.length_b   1.000
_cell.length_c   1.000
_cell.angle_alpha   90.00
_cell.angle_beta   90.00
_cell.angle_gamma   90.00
#
_symmetry.space_group_name_H-M   'P 1'
#
loop_
_entity.id
_entity.type
_entity.pdbx_description
1 polymer ?
#
loop_
_entity_poly.entity_id
_entity_poly.type
_entity_poly.pdbx_seq_one_letter_code
_entity_poly.pdbx_strand_id
1 'polypeptide(L)' 'MDELFGRTFGDHEMYFASGEARAHLNHLVAVGRLHKQCDDRGIDIYKAQDVVTA' A
#
# COMPACT_ATOMS: atom_id res chain seq x y z
N MET A 1 4.19 12.61 -1.88
CA MET A 1 2.98 12.71 -1.03
C MET A 1 1.97 13.70 -1.60
N ASP A 2 1.96 13.91 -2.93
CA ASP A 2 0.98 14.76 -3.63
C ASP A 2 0.18 13.94 -4.67
N GLU A 3 0.60 12.69 -4.94
CA GLU A 3 0.15 11.92 -6.10
C GLU A 3 -1.10 11.05 -5.85
N LEU A 4 -1.44 10.76 -4.60
CA LEU A 4 -2.60 9.90 -4.26
C LEU A 4 -3.87 10.69 -3.94
N PHE A 5 -3.73 11.90 -3.41
CA PHE A 5 -4.84 12.74 -3.02
C PHE A 5 -4.41 14.20 -3.19
N GLY A 6 -4.95 14.90 -4.20
CA GLY A 6 -4.54 16.26 -4.58
C GLY A 6 -4.94 17.36 -3.59
N ARG A 7 -4.69 17.16 -2.29
CA ARG A 7 -4.93 18.08 -1.18
C ARG A 7 -3.86 17.88 -0.11
N THR A 8 -3.49 18.94 0.58
CA THR A 8 -2.68 18.83 1.80
C THR A 8 -3.52 18.20 2.89
N PHE A 9 -3.08 17.07 3.44
CA PHE A 9 -3.71 16.46 4.60
C PHE A 9 -3.07 16.92 5.90
N GLY A 10 -3.88 17.25 6.90
CA GLY A 10 -3.43 17.33 8.28
C GLY A 10 -3.21 15.93 8.89
N ASP A 11 -2.54 15.86 10.05
CA ASP A 11 -2.14 14.60 10.70
C ASP A 11 -3.30 13.60 10.89
N HIS A 12 -4.48 14.09 11.25
CA HIS A 12 -5.68 13.25 11.39
C HIS A 12 -6.13 12.64 10.07
N GLU A 13 -6.11 13.43 8.99
CA GLU A 13 -6.58 12.98 7.68
C GLU A 13 -5.60 12.00 7.05
N MET A 14 -4.30 12.19 7.31
CA MET A 14 -3.24 11.29 6.90
C MET A 14 -3.35 9.92 7.60
N TYR A 15 -3.78 9.88 8.87
CA TYR A 15 -4.06 8.62 9.56
C TYR A 15 -5.16 7.82 8.85
N PHE A 16 -6.29 8.46 8.54
CA PHE A 16 -7.39 7.80 7.83
C PHE A 16 -6.99 7.40 6.40
N ALA A 17 -6.33 8.29 5.66
CA ALA A 17 -5.85 8.00 4.31
C ALA A 17 -4.88 6.80 4.28
N SER A 18 -3.99 6.70 5.28
CA SER A 18 -3.07 5.57 5.40
C SER A 18 -3.78 4.26 5.75
N GLY A 19 -4.84 4.31 6.57
CA GLY A 19 -5.68 3.17 6.91
C GLY A 19 -6.41 2.61 5.68
N GLU A 20 -7.05 3.50 4.91
CA GLU A 20 -7.76 3.12 3.67
C GLU A 20 -6.79 2.56 2.62
N ALA A 21 -5.63 3.21 2.42
CA ALA A 21 -4.60 2.71 1.53
C ALA A 21 -4.12 1.30 1.94
N ARG A 22 -3.92 1.07 3.24
CA ARG A 22 -3.54 -0.26 3.77
C ARG A 22 -4.65 -1.29 3.57
N ALA A 23 -5.92 -0.93 3.73
CA ALA A 23 -7.04 -1.84 3.48
C ALA A 23 -7.05 -2.31 2.01
N HIS A 24 -6.84 -1.40 1.06
CA HIS A 24 -6.71 -1.74 -0.36
C HIS A 24 -5.51 -2.64 -0.66
N LEU A 25 -4.34 -2.33 -0.08
CA LEU A 25 -3.14 -3.15 -0.26
C LEU A 25 -3.34 -4.57 0.30
N ASN A 26 -3.92 -4.70 1.49
CA ASN A 26 -4.25 -6.01 2.07
C ASN A 26 -5.23 -6.81 1.21
N HIS A 27 -6.25 -6.15 0.65
CA HIS A 27 -7.17 -6.80 -0.28
C HIS A 27 -6.44 -7.35 -1.51
N LEU A 28 -5.55 -6.54 -2.11
CA LEU A 28 -4.76 -6.95 -3.28
C LEU A 28 -3.80 -8.11 -2.97
N VAL A 29 -3.26 -8.19 -1.75
CA VAL A 29 -2.50 -9.35 -1.28
C VAL A 29 -3.41 -10.58 -1.15
N ALA A 30 -4.59 -10.43 -0.55
CA ALA A 30 -5.53 -11.52 -0.34
C ALA A 30 -6.04 -12.13 -1.67
N VAL A 31 -6.19 -11.31 -2.72
CA VAL A 31 -6.55 -11.80 -4.07
C VAL A 31 -5.35 -12.23 -4.92
N GLY A 32 -4.15 -12.30 -4.33
CA GLY A 32 -2.94 -12.79 -5.01
C GLY A 32 -2.40 -11.84 -6.08
N ARG A 33 -2.71 -10.55 -6.03
CA ARG A 33 -2.21 -9.55 -6.99
C ARG A 33 -0.95 -8.82 -6.52
N LEU A 34 -0.75 -8.75 -5.20
CA LEU A 34 0.45 -8.18 -4.59
C LEU A 34 1.11 -9.19 -3.65
N HIS A 35 2.43 -9.07 -3.51
CA HIS A 35 3.19 -9.70 -2.44
C HIS A 35 3.56 -8.65 -1.39
N LYS A 36 3.42 -9.01 -0.12
CA LYS A 36 3.79 -8.17 1.03
C LYS A 36 5.09 -8.69 1.64
N GLN A 37 6.08 -7.82 1.76
CA GLN A 37 7.34 -8.09 2.45
C GLN A 37 7.57 -7.05 3.54
N CYS A 38 8.07 -7.46 4.70
CA CYS A 38 8.52 -6.55 5.75
C CYS A 38 10.02 -6.30 5.57
N ASP A 39 10.45 -5.04 5.59
CA ASP A 39 11.87 -4.69 5.57
C ASP A 39 12.50 -4.74 6.99
N ASP A 40 13.82 -4.59 7.07
CA ASP A 40 14.57 -4.64 8.35
C ASP A 40 14.22 -3.49 9.31
N ARG A 41 13.46 -2.49 8.85
CA ARG A 41 12.98 -1.35 9.66
C ARG A 41 11.55 -1.58 10.15
N GLY A 42 10.93 -2.71 9.83
CA GLY A 42 9.54 -3.01 10.17
C GLY A 42 8.51 -2.38 9.23
N ILE A 43 8.93 -1.93 8.04
CA ILE A 43 8.05 -1.29 7.06
C ILE A 43 7.52 -2.34 6.09
N ASP A 44 6.19 -2.38 5.96
CA ASP A 44 5.50 -3.21 4.99
C ASP A 44 5.63 -2.64 3.56
N ILE A 45 6.32 -3.37 2.69
CA ILE A 45 6.48 -3.06 1.26
C ILE A 45 5.62 -4.02 0.43
N TYR A 46 4.83 -3.46 -0.48
CA TYR A 46 3.94 -4.22 -1.37
C TYR A 46 4.44 -4.14 -2.80
N LYS A 47 4.59 -5.28 -3.46
CA LYS A 47 5.09 -5.37 -4.85
C LYS A 47 4.09 -6.15 -5.72
N ALA A 48 3.94 -5.73 -6.97
CA ALA A 48 3.20 -6.52 -7.95
C ALA A 48 3.83 -7.90 -8.10
N GLN A 49 3.00 -8.93 -8.24
CA GLN A 49 3.51 -10.24 -8.61
C GLN A 49 3.94 -10.15 -10.08
N ASP A 50 5.23 -10.30 -10.36
CA ASP A 50 5.74 -10.38 -11.72
C ASP A 50 5.01 -11.52 -12.43
N VAL A 51 4.23 -11.18 -13.46
CA VAL A 51 3.68 -12.18 -14.37
C VAL A 51 4.87 -12.71 -15.16
N VAL A 52 5.43 -13.83 -14.72
CA VAL A 52 6.31 -14.64 -15.54
C VAL A 52 5.49 -15.02 -16.77
N THR A 53 5.70 -14.27 -17.85
CA THR A 53 5.17 -14.60 -19.17
C THR A 53 6.04 -15.77 -19.64
N ALA A 54 5.54 -16.98 -19.40
CA ALA A 54 6.11 -18.22 -19.90
C ALA A 54 5.92 -18.34 -21.42
#